data_AF-A0A1F1FH41-F1
#
_entry.id   AF-A0A1F1FH41-F1
#
_cell.length_a   1.000
_cell.length_b   1.000
_cell.length_c   1.000
_cell.angle_alpha   90.00
_cell.angle_beta   90.00
_cell.angle_gamma   90.00
#
_symmetry.space_group_name_H-M   'P 1'
#
loop_
_entity.id
_entity.type
_entity.pdbx_description
1 polymer ?
#
loop_
_entity_poly.entity_id
_entity_poly.type
_entity_poly.pdbx_seq_one_letter_code
_entity_poly.pdbx_strand_id
1 'polypeptide(L)'
;MTPCPAGRAALSVIGTTAALGAATLAYSLIEARCPVLRRIDVPVLAADEEPLTVLHLADLHLTGHTEARVAWVRRLAQLQPDVVVNTGDNLSLTSGLEPLRRALEPLTGLPGAFVMGDHDYRSTVFRLPTRYLHRDPRKASSRVRDEDIEALPWEEVRDLQTAGGWVDLTNRRGSLTVRGRRIELVGVDDPHANRDVLPVPEAADSAESATSLPAIRDHEGRALRLGLTHAPYRRVLEAMSADDVDLVLAGHTHGGQLCVPGVGALVTNCDLDPGRASGLSQWPGRLGDPRAADHMYLHVSAGLGTSPYTPVRLACRPEATLLRLLPA
;
A
#
# COMPACT_ATOMS: atom_id res chain seq x y z
N MET A 1 -4.40 46.16 -43.33
CA MET A 1 -5.20 45.22 -42.52
C MET A 1 -4.52 45.06 -41.17
N THR A 2 -4.99 45.78 -40.16
CA THR A 2 -4.56 45.60 -38.76
C THR A 2 -5.25 44.36 -38.18
N PRO A 3 -4.52 43.37 -37.64
CA PRO A 3 -5.15 42.18 -37.08
C PRO A 3 -6.04 42.56 -35.88
N CYS A 4 -7.24 41.98 -35.84
CA CYS A 4 -8.26 42.24 -34.82
C CYS A 4 -7.70 41.91 -33.41
N PRO A 5 -7.80 42.80 -32.41
CA PRO A 5 -7.23 42.62 -31.07
C PRO A 5 -7.72 41.35 -30.34
N ALA A 6 -8.92 40.85 -30.70
CA ALA A 6 -9.46 39.59 -30.18
C ALA A 6 -8.61 38.36 -30.54
N GLY A 7 -7.93 38.35 -31.69
CA GLY A 7 -7.09 37.23 -32.12
C GLY A 7 -5.81 37.09 -31.27
N ARG A 8 -5.23 38.21 -30.83
CA ARG A 8 -4.03 38.23 -29.98
C ARG A 8 -4.34 37.80 -28.54
N ALA A 9 -5.49 38.21 -28.01
CA ALA A 9 -5.94 37.80 -26.68
C ALA A 9 -6.27 36.28 -26.65
N ALA A 10 -6.96 35.75 -27.66
CA ALA A 10 -7.24 34.32 -27.78
C ALA A 10 -5.96 33.47 -27.90
N LEU A 11 -4.99 33.90 -28.72
CA LEU A 11 -3.68 33.24 -28.85
C LEU A 11 -2.89 33.26 -27.53
N SER A 12 -2.96 34.36 -26.77
CA SER A 12 -2.32 34.49 -25.46
C SER A 12 -2.93 33.57 -24.40
N VAL A 13 -4.25 33.42 -24.38
CA VAL A 13 -4.95 32.52 -23.45
C VAL A 13 -4.62 31.06 -23.79
N ILE A 14 -4.70 30.68 -25.07
CA ILE A 14 -4.32 29.32 -25.53
C ILE A 14 -2.86 29.01 -25.17
N GLY A 15 -1.94 29.95 -25.41
CA GLY A 15 -0.53 29.78 -25.06
C GLY A 15 -0.30 29.59 -23.55
N THR A 16 -1.01 30.35 -22.72
CA THR A 16 -0.91 30.25 -21.25
C THR A 16 -1.47 28.92 -20.73
N THR A 17 -2.63 28.48 -21.24
CA THR A 17 -3.24 27.20 -20.86
C THR A 17 -2.37 26.02 -21.29
N ALA A 18 -1.82 26.05 -22.51
CA ALA A 18 -0.92 25.00 -22.99
C ALA A 18 0.37 24.93 -22.14
N ALA A 19 0.96 26.08 -21.81
CA ALA A 19 2.15 26.14 -20.96
C ALA A 19 1.88 25.59 -19.55
N LEU A 20 0.76 25.94 -18.93
CA LEU A 20 0.37 25.42 -17.62
C LEU A 20 0.14 23.90 -17.67
N GLY A 21 -0.57 23.41 -18.69
CA GLY A 21 -0.80 21.97 -18.89
C GLY A 21 0.51 21.19 -19.04
N ALA A 22 1.45 21.70 -19.85
CA ALA A 22 2.78 21.10 -20.00
C ALA A 22 3.59 21.12 -18.71
N ALA A 23 3.55 22.23 -17.95
CA ALA A 23 4.23 22.35 -16.66
C ALA A 23 3.67 21.37 -15.62
N THR A 24 2.34 21.23 -15.52
CA THR A 24 1.68 20.27 -14.63
C THR A 24 2.03 18.84 -15.00
N LEU A 25 2.02 18.50 -16.30
CA LEU A 25 2.44 17.17 -16.76
C LEU A 25 3.91 16.89 -16.42
N ALA A 26 4.80 17.83 -16.73
CA ALA A 26 6.23 17.71 -16.42
C ALA A 26 6.46 17.52 -14.92
N TYR A 27 5.81 18.35 -14.09
CA TYR A 27 5.82 18.20 -12.63
C TYR A 27 5.34 16.80 -12.22
N SER A 28 4.24 16.32 -12.79
CA SER A 28 3.67 15.03 -12.39
C SER A 28 4.55 13.83 -12.74
N LEU A 29 5.29 13.92 -13.84
CA LEU A 29 6.26 12.90 -14.27
C LEU A 29 7.51 12.92 -13.39
N ILE A 30 7.94 14.11 -12.94
CA ILE A 30 9.07 14.26 -12.02
C ILE A 30 8.66 13.73 -10.64
N GLU A 31 7.51 14.17 -10.13
CA GLU A 31 7.02 13.79 -8.80
C GLU A 31 6.86 12.28 -8.67
N ALA A 32 6.39 11.60 -9.73
CA ALA A 32 6.28 10.14 -9.78
C ALA A 32 7.61 9.39 -9.59
N ARG A 33 8.75 10.07 -9.72
CA ARG A 33 10.11 9.52 -9.56
C ARG A 33 10.81 10.02 -8.30
N CYS A 34 10.11 10.76 -7.44
CA CYS A 34 10.67 11.35 -6.23
C CYS A 34 10.11 10.66 -4.97
N PRO A 35 10.51 9.42 -4.66
CA PRO A 35 10.01 8.72 -3.48
C PRO A 35 10.40 9.43 -2.17
N VAL A 36 9.58 9.26 -1.14
CA VAL A 36 9.84 9.73 0.22
C VAL A 36 9.74 8.59 1.23
N LEU A 37 10.47 8.74 2.33
CA LEU A 37 10.25 7.94 3.52
C LEU A 37 9.34 8.73 4.46
N ARG A 38 8.15 8.20 4.76
CA ARG A 38 7.29 8.72 5.82
C ARG A 38 7.66 8.08 7.15
N ARG A 39 7.52 8.83 8.24
CA ARG A 39 7.63 8.33 9.61
C ARG A 39 6.34 8.66 10.31
N ILE A 40 5.68 7.64 10.87
CA ILE A 40 4.36 7.75 11.46
C ILE A 40 4.40 7.06 12.82
N ASP A 41 3.94 7.76 13.84
CA ASP A 41 3.81 7.22 15.19
C ASP A 41 2.38 6.68 15.36
N VAL A 42 2.25 5.46 15.91
CA VAL A 42 0.97 4.77 16.12
C VAL A 42 0.91 4.32 17.59
N PRO A 43 0.13 4.99 18.46
CA PRO A 43 0.02 4.64 19.86
C PRO A 43 -0.96 3.45 20.01
N VAL A 44 -0.41 2.24 19.87
CA VAL A 44 -1.18 0.99 19.84
C VAL A 44 -0.68 -0.04 20.86
N LEU A 45 0.47 0.19 21.49
CA LEU A 45 1.07 -0.74 22.44
C LEU A 45 0.64 -0.43 23.87
N ALA A 46 0.73 -1.41 24.76
CA ALA A 46 0.54 -1.19 26.20
C ALA A 46 1.59 -0.22 26.76
N ALA A 47 1.25 0.47 27.85
CA ALA A 47 2.09 1.51 28.46
C ALA A 47 3.50 1.03 28.87
N ASP A 48 3.68 -0.27 29.15
CA ASP A 48 4.93 -0.90 29.56
C ASP A 48 5.64 -1.68 28.44
N GLU A 49 5.12 -1.62 27.21
CA GLU A 49 5.77 -2.20 26.03
C GLU A 49 6.90 -1.31 25.50
N GLU A 50 7.87 -1.92 24.82
CA GLU A 50 8.91 -1.15 24.13
C GLU A 50 8.45 -0.74 22.72
N PRO A 51 8.84 0.46 22.22
CA PRO A 51 8.57 0.84 20.85
C PRO A 51 9.10 -0.16 19.81
N LEU A 52 8.27 -0.40 18.79
CA LEU A 52 8.56 -1.30 17.67
C LEU A 52 8.50 -0.53 16.35
N THR A 53 9.42 -0.82 15.43
CA THR A 53 9.42 -0.22 14.09
C THR A 53 8.98 -1.20 13.01
N VAL A 54 8.02 -0.77 12.19
CA VAL A 54 7.50 -1.55 11.06
C VAL A 54 7.76 -0.78 9.76
N LEU A 55 8.57 -1.33 8.87
CA LEU A 55 8.74 -0.81 7.52
C LEU A 55 7.64 -1.37 6.62
N HIS A 56 6.75 -0.49 6.15
CA HIS A 56 5.65 -0.84 5.25
C HIS A 56 6.01 -0.47 3.81
N LEU A 57 6.11 -1.50 2.97
CA LEU A 57 6.28 -1.45 1.52
C LEU A 57 4.97 -1.81 0.83
N ALA A 58 4.65 -1.09 -0.24
CA ALA A 58 3.46 -1.36 -1.04
C ALA A 58 3.65 -0.91 -2.49
N ASP A 59 2.97 -1.58 -3.42
CA ASP A 59 2.77 -1.16 -4.81
C ASP A 59 4.10 -0.82 -5.51
N LEU A 60 5.10 -1.71 -5.45
CA LEU A 60 6.42 -1.44 -6.00
C LEU A 60 6.40 -1.31 -7.53
N HIS A 61 5.50 -2.02 -8.21
CA HIS A 61 5.32 -2.03 -9.67
C HIS A 61 6.65 -2.06 -10.44
N LEU A 62 7.45 -3.07 -10.15
CA LEU A 62 8.78 -3.22 -10.73
C LEU A 62 8.70 -3.77 -12.15
N THR A 63 9.63 -3.29 -12.96
CA THR A 63 9.93 -3.76 -14.32
C THR A 63 11.45 -3.70 -14.54
N GLY A 64 11.93 -4.20 -15.68
CA GLY A 64 13.33 -4.08 -16.08
C GLY A 64 13.87 -2.64 -16.19
N HIS A 65 13.02 -1.61 -16.11
CA HIS A 65 13.39 -0.19 -16.20
C HIS A 65 13.28 0.58 -14.88
N THR A 66 13.19 -0.12 -13.74
CA THR A 66 12.89 0.49 -12.42
C THR A 66 14.08 0.53 -11.46
N GLU A 67 15.32 0.51 -11.98
CA GLU A 67 16.56 0.45 -11.18
C GLU A 67 16.68 1.53 -10.10
N ALA A 68 16.24 2.76 -10.37
CA ALA A 68 16.26 3.83 -9.37
C ALA A 68 15.38 3.51 -8.15
N ARG A 69 14.24 2.85 -8.37
CA ARG A 69 13.32 2.40 -7.31
C ARG A 69 13.93 1.22 -6.56
N VAL A 70 14.49 0.24 -7.27
CA VAL A 70 15.23 -0.90 -6.66
C VAL A 70 16.33 -0.38 -5.73
N ALA A 71 17.18 0.52 -6.21
CA ALA A 71 18.25 1.11 -5.42
C ALA A 71 17.72 1.90 -4.21
N TRP A 72 16.57 2.56 -4.33
CA TRP A 72 15.94 3.28 -3.23
C TRP A 72 15.40 2.34 -2.15
N VAL A 73 14.67 1.28 -2.53
CA VAL A 73 14.15 0.26 -1.60
C VAL A 73 15.30 -0.41 -0.85
N ARG A 74 16.37 -0.81 -1.55
CA ARG A 74 17.55 -1.42 -0.92
C ARG A 74 18.15 -0.55 0.19
N ARG A 75 18.15 0.78 0.03
CA ARG A 75 18.68 1.70 1.06
C ARG A 75 17.81 1.76 2.31
N LEU A 76 16.54 1.33 2.26
CA LEU A 76 15.68 1.30 3.43
C LEU A 76 16.17 0.33 4.50
N ALA A 77 16.98 -0.67 4.15
CA ALA A 77 17.63 -1.55 5.12
C ALA A 77 18.54 -0.80 6.11
N GLN A 78 19.05 0.39 5.73
CA GLN A 78 19.83 1.26 6.61
C GLN A 78 19.01 1.82 7.78
N LEU A 79 17.69 1.77 7.70
CA LEU A 79 16.79 2.14 8.80
C LEU A 79 16.78 1.11 9.93
N GLN A 80 17.24 -0.12 9.65
CA GLN A 80 17.21 -1.26 10.59
C GLN A 80 15.84 -1.45 11.26
N PRO A 81 14.75 -1.63 10.47
CA PRO A 81 13.43 -1.83 11.05
C PRO A 81 13.34 -3.17 11.78
N ASP A 82 12.49 -3.27 12.80
CA ASP A 82 12.26 -4.52 13.52
C ASP A 82 11.43 -5.51 12.70
N VAL A 83 10.50 -4.99 11.88
CA VAL A 83 9.58 -5.76 11.04
C VAL A 83 9.49 -5.14 9.66
N VAL A 84 9.37 -5.99 8.62
CA VAL A 84 9.04 -5.56 7.26
C VAL A 84 7.67 -6.11 6.86
N VAL A 85 6.77 -5.23 6.41
CA VAL A 85 5.47 -5.60 5.87
C VAL A 85 5.41 -5.21 4.39
N ASN A 86 4.99 -6.14 3.54
CA ASN A 86 4.77 -5.90 2.12
C ASN A 86 3.32 -6.19 1.74
N THR A 87 2.57 -5.17 1.31
CA THR A 87 1.14 -5.33 0.99
C THR A 87 0.87 -5.57 -0.49
N GLY A 88 1.82 -6.09 -1.26
CA GLY A 88 1.58 -6.58 -2.62
C GLY A 88 1.78 -5.54 -3.74
N ASP A 89 1.41 -5.92 -4.96
CA ASP A 89 1.63 -5.18 -6.21
C ASP A 89 3.10 -4.89 -6.48
N ASN A 90 3.91 -5.94 -6.35
CA ASN A 90 5.35 -5.88 -6.54
C ASN A 90 5.72 -5.76 -8.02
N LEU A 91 4.96 -6.41 -8.90
CA LEU A 91 5.26 -6.49 -10.33
C LEU A 91 4.34 -5.60 -11.17
N SER A 92 4.80 -5.25 -12.37
CA SER A 92 3.90 -4.80 -13.46
C SER A 92 4.03 -5.67 -14.71
N LEU A 93 5.18 -6.31 -14.86
CA LEU A 93 5.56 -7.18 -15.98
C LEU A 93 6.46 -8.28 -15.42
N THR A 94 6.58 -9.40 -16.13
CA THR A 94 7.46 -10.54 -15.77
C THR A 94 8.92 -10.10 -15.57
N SER A 95 9.37 -9.08 -16.30
CA SER A 95 10.70 -8.47 -16.15
C SER A 95 10.97 -7.84 -14.78
N GLY A 96 9.95 -7.69 -13.92
CA GLY A 96 10.07 -7.14 -12.57
C GLY A 96 10.58 -8.14 -11.52
N LEU A 97 10.56 -9.45 -11.78
CA LEU A 97 10.90 -10.47 -10.78
C LEU A 97 12.35 -10.37 -10.28
N GLU A 98 13.32 -10.21 -11.18
CA GLU A 98 14.72 -10.04 -10.80
C GLU A 98 14.98 -8.68 -10.09
N PRO A 99 14.44 -7.55 -10.57
CA PRO A 99 14.39 -6.30 -9.81
C PRO A 99 13.80 -6.46 -8.39
N LEU A 100 12.73 -7.24 -8.22
CA LEU A 100 12.11 -7.50 -6.92
C LEU A 100 13.06 -8.26 -5.99
N ARG A 101 13.67 -9.34 -6.48
CA ARG A 101 14.69 -10.10 -5.75
C ARG A 101 15.78 -9.17 -5.22
N ARG A 102 16.33 -8.31 -6.07
CA ARG A 102 17.34 -7.32 -5.66
C ARG A 102 16.79 -6.25 -4.74
N ALA A 103 15.55 -5.81 -4.89
CA ALA A 103 14.97 -4.79 -4.02
C ALA A 103 14.82 -5.31 -2.58
N LEU A 104 14.36 -6.56 -2.42
CA LEU A 104 14.05 -7.16 -1.12
C LEU A 104 15.23 -7.87 -0.45
N GLU A 105 16.27 -8.28 -1.18
CA GLU A 105 17.45 -8.99 -0.64
C GLU A 105 18.00 -8.45 0.70
N PRO A 106 18.20 -7.14 0.91
CA PRO A 106 18.74 -6.65 2.19
C PRO A 106 17.70 -6.60 3.33
N LEU A 107 16.43 -6.89 3.04
CA LEU A 107 15.30 -6.84 3.97
C LEU A 107 14.77 -8.24 4.32
N THR A 108 14.96 -9.24 3.46
CA THR A 108 14.44 -10.61 3.68
C THR A 108 15.07 -11.31 4.88
N GLY A 109 16.18 -10.82 5.43
CA GLY A 109 16.76 -11.35 6.68
C GLY A 109 16.07 -10.85 7.96
N LEU A 110 15.13 -9.92 7.85
CA LEU A 110 14.36 -9.37 8.97
C LEU A 110 13.01 -10.10 9.11
N PRO A 111 12.44 -10.15 10.33
CA PRO A 111 11.07 -10.60 10.53
C PRO A 111 10.12 -9.85 9.58
N GLY A 112 9.25 -10.57 8.88
CA GLY A 112 8.31 -9.92 7.98
C GLY A 112 7.06 -10.71 7.68
N ALA A 113 6.10 -10.04 7.05
CA ALA A 113 4.85 -10.61 6.60
C ALA A 113 4.39 -9.92 5.32
N PHE A 114 3.59 -10.63 4.52
CA PHE A 114 3.09 -10.08 3.26
C PHE A 114 1.72 -10.62 2.86
N VAL A 115 1.08 -9.89 1.95
CA VAL A 115 -0.09 -10.32 1.16
C VAL A 115 0.18 -10.02 -0.31
N MET A 116 -0.56 -10.68 -1.21
CA MET A 116 -0.45 -10.48 -2.66
C MET A 116 -1.40 -9.40 -3.16
N GLY A 117 -1.00 -8.68 -4.21
CA GLY A 117 -1.87 -7.73 -4.94
C GLY A 117 -2.30 -8.26 -6.31
N ASP A 118 -3.24 -7.60 -6.99
CA ASP A 118 -3.73 -8.07 -8.29
C ASP A 118 -2.64 -8.05 -9.38
N HIS A 119 -1.74 -7.06 -9.33
CA HIS A 119 -0.63 -6.94 -10.27
C HIS A 119 0.53 -7.90 -9.98
N ASP A 120 0.47 -8.67 -8.89
CA ASP A 120 1.38 -9.81 -8.73
C ASP A 120 0.90 -11.02 -9.56
N TYR A 121 -0.40 -11.15 -9.79
CA TYR A 121 -0.98 -12.25 -10.56
C TYR A 121 -1.04 -11.99 -12.05
N ARG A 122 -1.21 -10.73 -12.46
CA ARG A 122 -1.56 -10.34 -13.83
C ARG A 122 -0.76 -9.15 -14.31
N SER A 123 -0.35 -9.18 -15.58
CA SER A 123 0.41 -8.10 -16.19
C SER A 123 -0.42 -6.81 -16.24
N THR A 124 0.26 -5.67 -16.06
CA THR A 124 -0.38 -4.38 -16.31
C THR A 124 -0.58 -4.22 -17.80
N VAL A 125 -1.74 -3.71 -18.21
CA VAL A 125 -2.08 -3.40 -19.60
C VAL A 125 -2.38 -1.92 -19.75
N PHE A 126 -2.14 -1.38 -20.95
CA PHE A 126 -2.48 0.02 -21.23
C PHE A 126 -3.99 0.22 -21.07
N ARG A 127 -4.37 1.17 -20.22
CA ARG A 127 -5.76 1.65 -20.10
C ARG A 127 -5.76 3.16 -20.29
N LEU A 128 -6.83 3.69 -20.88
CA LEU A 128 -6.96 5.12 -21.13
C LEU A 128 -6.87 5.90 -19.81
N PRO A 129 -6.02 6.94 -19.71
CA PRO A 129 -5.82 7.68 -18.46
C PRO A 129 -7.10 8.32 -17.89
N THR A 130 -8.07 8.66 -18.75
CA THR A 130 -9.37 9.22 -18.35
C THR A 130 -10.17 8.28 -17.43
N ARG A 131 -9.85 6.98 -17.43
CA ARG A 131 -10.40 5.99 -16.50
C ARG A 131 -10.20 6.36 -15.03
N TYR A 132 -9.09 7.01 -14.68
CA TYR A 132 -8.81 7.46 -13.31
C TYR A 132 -9.80 8.50 -12.80
N LEU A 133 -10.57 9.16 -13.66
CA LEU A 133 -11.60 10.11 -13.24
C LEU A 133 -12.93 9.43 -12.87
N HIS A 134 -13.06 8.12 -13.10
CA HIS A 134 -14.24 7.36 -12.73
C HIS A 134 -14.15 6.83 -11.30
N ARG A 135 -15.27 6.89 -10.57
CA ARG A 135 -15.37 6.40 -9.19
C ARG A 135 -15.13 4.89 -9.06
N ASP A 136 -15.48 4.10 -10.07
CA ASP A 136 -15.12 2.68 -10.17
C ASP A 136 -14.43 2.46 -11.53
N PRO A 137 -13.10 2.44 -11.58
CA PRO A 137 -12.35 2.20 -12.80
C PRO A 137 -12.75 0.89 -13.49
N ARG A 138 -13.17 -0.16 -12.77
CA ARG A 138 -13.55 -1.46 -13.37
C ARG A 138 -14.68 -1.33 -14.40
N LYS A 139 -15.55 -0.33 -14.25
CA LYS A 139 -16.71 -0.08 -15.13
C LYS A 139 -16.41 0.87 -16.29
N ALA A 140 -15.29 1.57 -16.27
CA ALA A 140 -14.90 2.42 -17.38
C ALA A 140 -14.48 1.54 -18.56
N SER A 141 -15.28 1.58 -19.63
CA SER A 141 -15.05 0.88 -20.90
C SER A 141 -13.57 0.96 -21.30
N SER A 142 -12.88 -0.19 -21.26
CA SER A 142 -11.58 -0.35 -21.88
C SER A 142 -11.69 -1.45 -22.91
N ARG A 143 -11.25 -1.21 -24.15
CA ARG A 143 -11.14 -2.20 -25.23
C ARG A 143 -10.05 -3.26 -24.98
N VAL A 144 -9.63 -3.43 -23.72
CA VAL A 144 -8.65 -4.43 -23.30
C VAL A 144 -9.32 -5.77 -23.42
N ARG A 145 -8.74 -6.67 -24.21
CA ARG A 145 -9.20 -8.05 -24.31
C ARG A 145 -8.52 -8.84 -23.20
N ASP A 146 -9.20 -9.82 -22.61
CA ASP A 146 -8.60 -10.69 -21.59
C ASP A 146 -7.33 -11.40 -22.11
N GLU A 147 -7.22 -11.58 -23.42
CA GLU A 147 -6.07 -12.12 -24.15
C GLU A 147 -4.78 -11.28 -23.99
N ASP A 148 -4.90 -9.99 -23.64
CA ASP A 148 -3.75 -9.08 -23.49
C ASP A 148 -3.17 -9.12 -22.06
N ILE A 149 -3.82 -9.85 -21.14
CA ILE A 149 -3.44 -9.95 -19.73
C ILE A 149 -2.72 -11.28 -19.51
N GLU A 150 -1.41 -11.20 -19.30
CA GLU A 150 -0.57 -12.36 -19.05
C GLU A 150 -0.57 -12.71 -17.55
N ALA A 151 -0.60 -14.01 -17.25
CA ALA A 151 -0.33 -14.48 -15.89
C ALA A 151 1.14 -14.23 -15.55
N LEU A 152 1.37 -13.59 -14.41
CA LEU A 152 2.71 -13.30 -13.91
C LEU A 152 3.23 -14.43 -13.02
N PRO A 153 4.57 -14.51 -12.80
CA PRO A 153 5.22 -15.50 -11.93
C PRO A 153 4.94 -15.23 -10.43
N TRP A 154 3.67 -15.29 -10.04
CA TRP A 154 3.22 -14.95 -8.69
C TRP A 154 3.67 -15.97 -7.64
N GLU A 155 3.86 -17.23 -8.04
CA GLU A 155 4.42 -18.26 -7.17
C GLU A 155 5.88 -17.94 -6.83
N GLU A 156 6.68 -17.50 -7.80
CA GLU A 156 8.05 -17.07 -7.54
C GLU A 156 8.13 -15.81 -6.68
N VAL A 157 7.16 -14.89 -6.80
CA VAL A 157 7.03 -13.71 -5.92
C VAL A 157 6.72 -14.13 -4.48
N ARG A 158 5.78 -15.06 -4.29
CA ARG A 158 5.47 -15.63 -2.98
C ARG A 158 6.69 -16.35 -2.40
N ASP A 159 7.30 -17.23 -3.18
CA ASP A 159 8.41 -18.09 -2.76
C ASP A 159 9.66 -17.28 -2.41
N LEU A 160 9.91 -16.16 -3.12
CA LEU A 160 10.97 -15.21 -2.77
C LEU A 160 10.81 -14.66 -1.34
N GLN A 161 9.59 -14.30 -0.95
CA GLN A 161 9.33 -13.70 0.36
C GLN A 161 9.30 -14.76 1.46
N THR A 162 8.67 -15.92 1.22
CA THR A 162 8.64 -17.02 2.19
C THR A 162 10.01 -17.65 2.41
N ALA A 163 10.88 -17.70 1.40
CA ALA A 163 12.27 -18.13 1.57
C ALA A 163 13.09 -17.22 2.50
N GLY A 164 12.68 -15.96 2.67
CA GLY A 164 13.19 -15.04 3.70
C GLY A 164 12.60 -15.27 5.09
N GLY A 165 11.71 -16.25 5.25
CA GLY A 165 11.00 -16.51 6.51
C GLY A 165 9.83 -15.56 6.76
N TRP A 166 9.39 -14.79 5.75
CA TRP A 166 8.21 -13.94 5.90
C TRP A 166 6.93 -14.75 5.94
N VAL A 167 5.99 -14.31 6.77
CA VAL A 167 4.67 -14.94 6.92
C VAL A 167 3.77 -14.57 5.73
N ASP A 168 3.35 -15.57 4.96
CA ASP A 168 2.35 -15.43 3.90
C ASP A 168 0.95 -15.36 4.52
N LEU A 169 0.34 -14.17 4.48
CA LEU A 169 -1.00 -13.90 5.02
C LEU A 169 -2.09 -13.85 3.94
N THR A 170 -1.83 -14.41 2.76
CA THR A 170 -2.83 -14.49 1.68
C THR A 170 -3.98 -15.42 2.08
N ASN A 171 -5.05 -14.84 2.66
CA ASN A 171 -6.19 -15.53 3.28
C ASN A 171 -5.78 -16.45 4.44
N ARG A 172 -4.87 -15.99 5.30
CA ARG A 172 -4.28 -16.80 6.38
C ARG A 172 -4.09 -16.01 7.67
N ARG A 173 -4.04 -16.75 8.77
CA ARG A 173 -3.54 -16.28 10.07
C ARG A 173 -2.12 -16.77 10.26
N GLY A 174 -1.37 -16.05 11.07
CA GLY A 174 -0.03 -16.45 11.45
C GLY A 174 0.44 -15.70 12.67
N SER A 175 1.71 -15.85 12.97
CA SER A 175 2.36 -15.03 13.98
C SER A 175 3.78 -14.70 13.57
N LEU A 176 4.25 -13.54 14.02
CA LEU A 176 5.61 -13.09 13.79
C LEU A 176 6.35 -13.06 15.13
N THR A 177 7.59 -13.53 15.14
CA THR A 177 8.46 -13.40 16.31
C THR A 177 9.40 -12.22 16.13
N VAL A 178 9.37 -11.28 17.07
CA VAL A 178 10.22 -10.09 17.08
C VAL A 178 10.77 -9.90 18.49
N ARG A 179 12.10 -9.78 18.62
CA ARG A 179 12.79 -9.66 19.92
C ARG A 179 12.37 -10.75 20.93
N GLY A 180 12.12 -11.98 20.46
CA GLY A 180 11.67 -13.11 21.29
C GLY A 180 10.23 -13.03 21.78
N ARG A 181 9.43 -12.11 21.23
CA ARG A 181 8.00 -11.93 21.55
C ARG A 181 7.15 -12.11 20.31
N ARG A 182 5.89 -12.50 20.52
CA ARG A 182 4.95 -12.85 19.44
C ARG A 182 4.03 -11.68 19.09
N ILE A 183 3.79 -11.46 17.80
CA ILE A 183 2.73 -10.58 17.27
C ILE A 183 1.76 -11.47 16.51
N GLU A 184 0.46 -11.28 16.72
CA GLU A 184 -0.58 -12.02 15.99
C GLU A 184 -0.86 -11.35 14.65
N LEU A 185 -1.07 -12.16 13.62
CA LEU A 185 -1.26 -11.69 12.26
C LEU A 185 -2.49 -12.31 11.64
N VAL A 186 -3.24 -11.50 10.89
CA VAL A 186 -4.32 -11.94 10.01
C VAL A 186 -4.22 -11.19 8.70
N GLY A 187 -4.47 -11.86 7.58
CA GLY A 187 -4.56 -11.18 6.31
C GLY A 187 -5.49 -11.85 5.32
N VAL A 188 -5.76 -11.09 4.27
CA VAL A 188 -6.55 -11.52 3.12
C VAL A 188 -5.75 -11.31 1.83
N ASP A 189 -6.01 -12.15 0.84
CA ASP A 189 -5.65 -11.90 -0.57
C ASP A 189 -6.37 -10.65 -1.08
N ASP A 190 -6.12 -10.24 -2.32
CA ASP A 190 -6.56 -8.96 -2.84
C ASP A 190 -8.10 -8.80 -2.94
N PRO A 191 -8.68 -7.83 -2.19
CA PRO A 191 -10.09 -7.50 -2.29
C PRO A 191 -10.47 -6.76 -3.59
N HIS A 192 -9.55 -6.11 -4.29
CA HIS A 192 -9.85 -5.48 -5.59
C HIS A 192 -10.19 -6.54 -6.65
N ALA A 193 -9.48 -7.66 -6.64
CA ALA A 193 -9.72 -8.85 -7.45
C ALA A 193 -10.83 -9.78 -6.91
N ASN A 194 -11.44 -9.47 -5.75
CA ASN A 194 -12.41 -10.32 -5.05
C ASN A 194 -11.84 -11.72 -4.69
N ARG A 195 -10.58 -11.75 -4.24
CA ARG A 195 -9.92 -12.98 -3.78
C ARG A 195 -9.87 -13.08 -2.26
N ASP A 196 -10.34 -12.06 -1.58
CA ASP A 196 -10.32 -11.92 -0.13
C ASP A 196 -11.23 -12.94 0.56
N VAL A 197 -10.66 -13.66 1.51
CA VAL A 197 -11.34 -14.55 2.44
C VAL A 197 -10.70 -14.34 3.80
N LEU A 198 -11.42 -13.71 4.73
CA LEU A 198 -10.94 -13.58 6.10
C LEU A 198 -10.96 -14.97 6.76
N PRO A 199 -9.81 -15.50 7.20
CA PRO A 199 -9.75 -16.80 7.85
C PRO A 199 -10.45 -16.75 9.22
N VAL A 200 -11.18 -17.81 9.56
CA VAL A 200 -11.80 -17.95 10.87
C VAL A 200 -10.74 -18.00 11.98
N PRO A 201 -10.98 -17.44 13.17
CA PRO A 201 -10.11 -17.66 14.32
C PRO A 201 -10.04 -19.15 14.65
N GLU A 202 -8.83 -19.68 14.86
CA GLU A 202 -8.69 -21.03 15.40
C GLU A 202 -9.21 -21.04 16.85
N ALA A 203 -9.95 -22.10 17.23
CA ALA A 203 -10.40 -22.23 18.60
C ALA A 203 -9.19 -22.28 19.54
N ALA A 204 -9.26 -21.57 20.67
CA ALA A 204 -8.17 -21.43 21.64
C ALA A 204 -7.58 -22.76 22.15
N ASP A 205 -8.30 -23.87 21.96
CA ASP A 205 -7.94 -25.20 22.47
C ASP A 205 -7.00 -26.01 21.55
N SER A 206 -6.69 -25.57 20.33
CA SER A 206 -5.80 -26.33 19.41
C SER A 206 -4.37 -25.80 19.31
N ALA A 207 -4.01 -24.76 20.05
CA ALA A 207 -2.75 -24.03 19.89
C ALA A 207 -1.66 -24.39 20.90
N GLU A 208 -1.66 -25.59 21.49
CA GLU A 208 -0.66 -25.99 22.51
C GLU A 208 0.79 -26.14 21.99
N SER A 209 1.05 -26.06 20.68
CA SER A 209 2.39 -26.36 20.13
C SER A 209 3.13 -25.16 19.49
N ALA A 210 2.55 -23.95 19.44
CA ALA A 210 3.18 -22.76 18.84
C ALA A 210 3.11 -21.48 19.71
N THR A 211 2.57 -21.55 20.93
CA THR A 211 2.20 -20.42 21.80
C THR A 211 3.18 -20.10 22.93
N SER A 212 4.39 -20.64 22.93
CA SER A 212 5.30 -20.56 24.08
C SER A 212 6.00 -19.21 24.29
N LEU A 213 5.94 -18.29 23.31
CA LEU A 213 6.51 -16.94 23.46
C LEU A 213 5.47 -15.93 23.97
N PRO A 214 5.85 -15.03 24.89
CA PRO A 214 4.96 -13.98 25.36
C PRO A 214 4.56 -13.05 24.20
N ALA A 215 3.28 -12.71 24.12
CA ALA A 215 2.78 -11.77 23.13
C ALA A 215 3.28 -10.35 23.43
N ILE A 216 3.59 -9.56 22.40
CA ILE A 216 3.59 -8.09 22.49
C ILE A 216 2.13 -7.68 22.70
N ARG A 217 1.89 -6.71 23.59
CA ARG A 217 0.53 -6.34 23.96
C ARG A 217 0.06 -5.02 23.34
N ASP A 218 -1.23 -4.98 23.04
CA ASP A 218 -1.92 -3.76 22.62
C ASP A 218 -2.17 -2.81 23.82
N HIS A 219 -2.74 -1.64 23.56
CA HIS A 219 -3.03 -0.63 24.60
C HIS A 219 -4.04 -1.12 25.67
N GLU A 220 -4.78 -2.20 25.41
CA GLU A 220 -5.72 -2.83 26.36
C GLU A 220 -5.09 -3.99 27.13
N GLY A 221 -3.82 -4.34 26.83
CA GLY A 221 -3.11 -5.45 27.43
C GLY A 221 -3.41 -6.82 26.81
N ARG A 222 -4.14 -6.88 25.70
CA ARG A 222 -4.38 -8.10 24.92
C ARG A 222 -3.20 -8.36 23.98
N ALA A 223 -3.17 -9.51 23.30
CA ALA A 223 -2.13 -9.78 22.31
C ALA A 223 -2.29 -8.85 21.09
N LEU A 224 -1.25 -8.11 20.74
CA LEU A 224 -1.23 -7.21 19.59
C LEU A 224 -1.50 -8.00 18.29
N ARG A 225 -2.51 -7.57 17.55
CA ARG A 225 -2.94 -8.15 16.28
C ARG A 225 -2.83 -7.16 15.13
N LEU A 226 -2.06 -7.52 14.11
CA LEU A 226 -1.91 -6.74 12.88
C LEU A 226 -2.69 -7.40 11.73
N GLY A 227 -3.40 -6.57 10.97
CA GLY A 227 -4.13 -6.95 9.76
C GLY A 227 -3.40 -6.53 8.50
N LEU A 228 -3.29 -7.41 7.51
CA LEU A 228 -2.73 -7.09 6.19
C LEU A 228 -3.77 -7.32 5.09
N THR A 229 -3.91 -6.34 4.21
CA THR A 229 -4.72 -6.46 3.00
C THR A 229 -4.10 -5.63 1.90
N HIS A 230 -4.14 -6.08 0.65
CA HIS A 230 -3.64 -5.25 -0.45
C HIS A 230 -4.52 -4.00 -0.63
N ALA A 231 -5.82 -4.20 -0.85
CA ALA A 231 -6.77 -3.11 -1.08
C ALA A 231 -7.68 -2.88 0.14
N PRO A 232 -7.79 -1.65 0.67
CA PRO A 232 -8.54 -1.35 1.90
C PRO A 232 -10.05 -1.23 1.65
N TYR A 233 -10.67 -2.31 1.15
CA TYR A 233 -12.10 -2.35 0.92
C TYR A 233 -12.87 -2.41 2.24
N ARG A 234 -13.97 -1.66 2.31
CA ARG A 234 -14.77 -1.53 3.55
C ARG A 234 -15.19 -2.86 4.15
N ARG A 235 -15.61 -3.84 3.33
CA ARG A 235 -16.01 -5.16 3.81
C ARG A 235 -14.91 -5.89 4.59
N VAL A 236 -13.64 -5.71 4.17
CA VAL A 236 -12.48 -6.32 4.83
C VAL A 236 -12.14 -5.54 6.10
N LEU A 237 -12.19 -4.21 6.04
CA LEU A 237 -11.98 -3.36 7.21
C LEU A 237 -13.03 -3.59 8.30
N GLU A 238 -14.31 -3.77 7.92
CA GLU A 238 -15.41 -4.14 8.82
C GLU A 238 -15.17 -5.52 9.43
N ALA A 239 -14.73 -6.49 8.64
CA ALA A 239 -14.44 -7.84 9.13
C ALA A 239 -13.20 -7.90 10.06
N MET A 240 -12.12 -7.18 9.73
CA MET A 240 -10.92 -7.07 10.57
C MET A 240 -11.20 -6.31 11.86
N SER A 241 -11.99 -5.24 11.80
CA SER A 241 -12.42 -4.53 13.01
C SER A 241 -13.29 -5.40 13.92
N ALA A 242 -14.12 -6.27 13.37
CA ALA A 242 -14.89 -7.24 14.14
C ALA A 242 -14.06 -8.42 14.68
N ASP A 243 -12.81 -8.56 14.19
CA ASP A 243 -11.83 -9.57 14.60
C ASP A 243 -10.77 -8.99 15.55
N ASP A 244 -11.07 -7.85 16.19
CA ASP A 244 -10.20 -7.15 17.14
C ASP A 244 -8.77 -6.93 16.60
N VAL A 245 -8.65 -6.58 15.32
CA VAL A 245 -7.38 -6.14 14.75
C VAL A 245 -7.06 -4.73 15.25
N ASP A 246 -5.84 -4.51 15.74
CA ASP A 246 -5.43 -3.23 16.30
C ASP A 246 -4.94 -2.25 15.22
N LEU A 247 -4.22 -2.76 14.22
CA LEU A 247 -3.66 -1.98 13.12
C LEU A 247 -3.73 -2.75 11.80
N VAL A 248 -4.40 -2.16 10.80
CA VAL A 248 -4.40 -2.63 9.42
C VAL A 248 -3.39 -1.87 8.57
N LEU A 249 -2.61 -2.61 7.80
CA LEU A 249 -1.67 -2.11 6.81
C LEU A 249 -2.18 -2.46 5.40
N ALA A 250 -2.36 -1.45 4.56
CA ALA A 250 -2.85 -1.61 3.19
C ALA A 250 -2.14 -0.73 2.14
N GLY A 251 -2.27 -1.10 0.87
CA GLY A 251 -1.75 -0.39 -0.32
C GLY A 251 -2.86 -0.02 -1.31
N HIS A 252 -2.66 -0.34 -2.60
CA HIS A 252 -3.62 -0.29 -3.73
C HIS A 252 -4.04 1.10 -4.22
N THR A 253 -4.24 2.03 -3.29
CA THR A 253 -4.85 3.33 -3.59
C THR A 253 -3.89 4.30 -4.29
N HIS A 254 -2.57 4.04 -4.21
CA HIS A 254 -1.51 4.94 -4.65
C HIS A 254 -1.58 6.37 -4.06
N GLY A 255 -2.25 6.57 -2.91
CA GLY A 255 -2.53 7.91 -2.38
C GLY A 255 -3.53 8.70 -3.21
N GLY A 256 -4.28 8.01 -4.08
CA GLY A 256 -5.19 8.59 -5.07
C GLY A 256 -4.53 9.01 -6.36
N GLN A 257 -3.20 8.97 -6.44
CA GLN A 257 -2.32 9.26 -7.60
C GLN A 257 -2.43 10.69 -8.18
N LEU A 258 -3.64 11.27 -8.24
CA LEU A 258 -3.95 12.62 -8.68
C LEU A 258 -4.70 13.34 -7.54
N CYS A 259 -3.97 14.23 -6.88
CA CYS A 259 -4.48 15.04 -5.79
C CYS A 259 -4.62 16.50 -6.21
N VAL A 260 -5.63 17.17 -5.65
CA VAL A 260 -5.75 18.63 -5.71
C VAL A 260 -4.98 19.21 -4.52
N PRO A 261 -3.99 20.11 -4.74
CA PRO A 261 -3.23 20.73 -3.65
C PRO A 261 -4.16 21.37 -2.61
N GLY A 262 -4.00 20.99 -1.34
CA GLY A 262 -4.81 21.48 -0.22
C GLY A 262 -6.18 20.79 -0.04
N VAL A 263 -6.61 19.93 -0.96
CA VAL A 263 -7.87 19.18 -0.87
C VAL A 263 -7.62 17.68 -0.71
N GLY A 264 -6.66 17.10 -1.45
CA GLY A 264 -6.33 15.68 -1.40
C GLY A 264 -6.76 14.91 -2.65
N ALA A 265 -6.89 13.59 -2.51
CA ALA A 265 -7.17 12.67 -3.60
C ALA A 265 -8.52 12.96 -4.29
N LEU A 266 -8.54 12.86 -5.62
CA LEU A 266 -9.78 12.92 -6.40
C LEU A 266 -10.55 11.60 -6.36
N VAL A 267 -9.82 10.48 -6.35
CA VAL A 267 -10.35 9.11 -6.31
C VAL A 267 -9.41 8.24 -5.48
N THR A 268 -9.91 7.12 -4.97
CA THR A 268 -9.14 6.13 -4.19
C THR A 268 -8.95 4.80 -4.91
N ASN A 269 -9.64 4.60 -6.04
CA ASN A 269 -9.71 3.31 -6.76
C ASN A 269 -10.25 2.14 -5.91
N CYS A 270 -10.97 2.41 -4.83
CA CYS A 270 -11.73 1.44 -4.03
C CYS A 270 -12.98 2.12 -3.41
N ASP A 271 -13.67 1.45 -2.49
CA ASP A 271 -14.86 1.98 -1.80
C ASP A 271 -14.55 2.79 -0.53
N LEU A 272 -13.27 3.10 -0.29
CA LEU A 272 -12.78 3.94 0.80
C LEU A 272 -12.92 5.44 0.47
N ASP A 273 -13.12 6.29 1.49
CA ASP A 273 -13.22 7.73 1.29
C ASP A 273 -11.87 8.37 0.89
N PRO A 274 -11.85 9.40 0.02
CA PRO A 274 -10.62 10.05 -0.43
C PRO A 274 -9.72 10.61 0.67
N GLY A 275 -10.28 10.92 1.85
CA GLY A 275 -9.51 11.37 3.00
C GLY A 275 -8.61 10.29 3.62
N ARG A 276 -8.83 9.01 3.27
CA ARG A 276 -8.04 7.86 3.74
C ARG A 276 -7.29 7.17 2.60
N ALA A 277 -7.09 7.86 1.48
CA ALA A 277 -6.31 7.35 0.35
C ALA A 277 -4.84 7.10 0.72
N SER A 278 -4.31 7.72 1.76
CA SER A 278 -2.94 7.46 2.24
C SER A 278 -2.77 7.95 3.68
N GLY A 279 -1.72 7.45 4.34
CA GLY A 279 -1.35 7.84 5.69
C GLY A 279 -2.13 7.12 6.78
N LEU A 280 -1.98 7.59 8.02
CA LEU A 280 -2.64 7.03 9.18
C LEU A 280 -4.05 7.58 9.35
N SER A 281 -4.98 6.68 9.60
CA SER A 281 -6.37 6.95 9.91
C SER A 281 -6.88 5.91 10.92
N GLN A 282 -8.19 5.90 11.17
CA GLN A 282 -8.86 4.89 11.96
C GLN A 282 -10.03 4.31 11.15
N TRP A 283 -10.55 3.16 11.58
CA TRP A 283 -11.76 2.56 11.03
C TRP A 283 -12.65 2.04 12.16
N PRO A 284 -13.98 2.26 12.11
CA PRO A 284 -14.73 3.04 11.11
C PRO A 284 -14.58 4.57 11.26
N GLY A 285 -14.11 5.06 12.41
CA GLY A 285 -14.00 6.50 12.76
C GLY A 285 -12.79 7.24 12.16
N ARG A 286 -12.54 8.49 12.56
CA ARG A 286 -11.36 9.27 12.14
C ARG A 286 -10.48 9.56 13.34
N LEU A 287 -9.19 9.78 13.10
CA LEU A 287 -8.25 10.14 14.15
C LEU A 287 -8.76 11.37 14.93
N GLY A 288 -8.87 11.25 16.25
CA GLY A 288 -9.34 12.31 17.13
C GLY A 288 -10.86 12.44 17.25
N ASP A 289 -11.66 11.53 16.68
CA ASP A 289 -13.10 11.48 16.95
C ASP A 289 -13.33 10.98 18.39
N PRO A 290 -14.08 11.69 19.26
CA PRO A 290 -14.38 11.24 20.62
C PRO A 290 -15.16 9.92 20.68
N ARG A 291 -15.84 9.55 19.59
CA ARG A 291 -16.50 8.24 19.42
C ARG A 291 -15.54 7.17 18.89
N ALA A 292 -14.24 7.49 18.78
CA ALA A 292 -13.19 6.62 18.26
C ALA A 292 -12.22 6.05 19.31
N ALA A 293 -12.62 6.08 20.58
CA ALA A 293 -11.83 5.51 21.67
C ALA A 293 -11.58 4.00 21.54
N ASP A 294 -12.31 3.28 20.68
CA ASP A 294 -12.26 1.82 20.53
C ASP A 294 -11.90 1.35 19.10
N HIS A 295 -11.26 2.19 18.27
CA HIS A 295 -11.14 1.91 16.82
C HIS A 295 -9.74 1.46 16.38
N MET A 296 -9.75 0.40 15.55
CA MET A 296 -8.63 -0.10 14.75
C MET A 296 -7.94 1.03 13.97
N TYR A 297 -6.60 1.10 14.08
CA TYR A 297 -5.80 1.96 13.22
C TYR A 297 -5.77 1.42 11.80
N LEU A 298 -5.77 2.33 10.83
CA LEU A 298 -5.63 1.99 9.41
C LEU A 298 -4.54 2.86 8.80
N HIS A 299 -3.47 2.21 8.33
CA HIS A 299 -2.47 2.87 7.51
C HIS A 299 -2.57 2.40 6.06
N VAL A 300 -2.86 3.34 5.16
CA VAL A 300 -2.82 3.12 3.71
C VAL A 300 -1.54 3.73 3.16
N SER A 301 -0.70 2.92 2.52
CA SER A 301 0.50 3.40 1.83
C SER A 301 0.14 4.08 0.51
N ALA A 302 0.78 5.21 0.19
CA ALA A 302 0.66 5.78 -1.16
C ALA A 302 1.45 5.01 -2.23
N GLY A 303 2.20 3.96 -1.85
CA GLY A 303 2.93 3.06 -2.76
C GLY A 303 4.15 3.70 -3.43
N LEU A 304 5.10 2.88 -3.87
CA LEU A 304 6.34 3.36 -4.53
C LEU A 304 6.26 3.43 -6.05
N GLY A 305 5.32 2.71 -6.63
CA GLY A 305 5.15 2.50 -8.05
C GLY A 305 4.05 3.33 -8.67
N THR A 306 3.92 3.14 -9.98
CA THR A 306 2.86 3.64 -10.84
C THR A 306 2.70 2.62 -11.97
N SER A 307 1.56 2.64 -12.67
CA SER A 307 1.45 1.94 -13.94
C SER A 307 2.61 2.32 -14.89
N PRO A 308 3.28 1.35 -15.55
CA PRO A 308 4.36 1.63 -16.50
C PRO A 308 3.89 2.46 -17.70
N TYR A 309 2.58 2.45 -17.99
CA TYR A 309 1.98 3.18 -19.10
C TYR A 309 1.52 4.59 -18.75
N THR A 310 1.24 4.86 -17.48
CA THR A 310 0.75 6.16 -17.00
C THR A 310 1.53 6.58 -15.74
N PRO A 311 2.84 6.90 -15.87
CA PRO A 311 3.71 7.15 -14.73
C PRO A 311 3.60 8.59 -14.21
N VAL A 312 2.38 9.02 -13.90
CA VAL A 312 2.09 10.38 -13.41
C VAL A 312 1.57 10.33 -11.99
N ARG A 313 2.06 11.24 -11.15
CA ARG A 313 1.55 11.53 -9.81
C ARG A 313 1.44 13.04 -9.64
N LEU A 314 0.35 13.56 -9.06
CA LEU A 314 0.18 15.00 -8.84
C LEU A 314 -0.15 15.26 -7.37
N ALA A 315 0.71 16.03 -6.70
CA ALA A 315 0.62 16.32 -5.26
C ALA A 315 0.51 15.05 -4.39
N CYS A 316 1.18 13.97 -4.83
CA CYS A 316 1.07 12.63 -4.25
C CYS A 316 2.36 11.84 -4.50
N ARG A 317 3.46 12.24 -3.86
CA ARG A 317 4.77 11.58 -3.99
C ARG A 317 4.67 10.07 -3.67
N PRO A 318 5.39 9.21 -4.40
CA PRO A 318 5.53 7.81 -4.01
C PRO A 318 6.17 7.69 -2.63
N GLU A 319 5.84 6.66 -1.86
CA GLU A 319 6.37 6.53 -0.51
C GLU A 319 6.54 5.09 -0.02
N ALA A 320 7.45 4.91 0.92
CA ALA A 320 7.40 3.85 1.92
C ALA A 320 7.24 4.50 3.29
N THR A 321 6.69 3.75 4.25
CA THR A 321 6.44 4.26 5.59
C THR A 321 7.21 3.45 6.62
N LEU A 322 7.92 4.13 7.51
CA LEU A 322 8.41 3.57 8.76
C LEU A 322 7.40 3.92 9.87
N LEU A 323 6.58 2.96 10.25
CA LEU A 323 5.67 3.10 11.37
C LEU A 323 6.44 2.82 12.67
N ARG A 324 6.19 3.63 13.69
CA ARG A 324 6.67 3.45 15.05
C ARG A 324 5.46 3.12 15.90
N LEU A 325 5.32 1.86 16.28
CA LEU A 325 4.30 1.45 17.25
C LEU A 325 4.82 1.86 18.62
N LEU A 326 4.04 2.70 19.31
CA LEU A 326 4.41 3.31 20.58
C LEU A 326 3.44 2.88 21.68
N PRO A 327 3.90 2.87 22.95
CA PRO A 327 3.02 2.83 24.12
C PRO A 327 2.02 3.97 24.08
N ALA A 328 0.74 3.66 24.31
CA ALA A 328 -0.35 4.63 24.43
C ALA A 328 -0.49 5.20 25.85
#